data_AF-A0A9K3IHD9-F1
#
_entry.id   AF-A0A9K3IHD9-F1
#
_cell.length_a   1.000
_cell.length_b   1.000
_cell.length_c   1.000
_cell.angle_alpha   90.00
_cell.angle_beta   90.00
_cell.angle_gamma   90.00
#
_symmetry.space_group_name_H-M   'P 1'
#
loop_
_entity.id
_entity.type
_entity.pdbx_description
1 polymer ?
#
loop_
_entity_poly.entity_id
_entity_poly.type
_entity_poly.pdbx_seq_one_letter_code
_entity_poly.pdbx_strand_id
1 'polypeptide(L)' 'MTVQNLAGVDTVITFRPEVHGGGFRYVANAWRTKFTKPNGIIAPHRCTFVYSPDEDKLILKKVSK' A
#
# COMPACT_ATOMS: atom_id res chain seq x y z
N MET A 1 -4.93 -5.16 8.13
CA MET A 1 -5.74 -4.42 7.14
C MET A 1 -5.51 -5.02 5.78
N THR A 2 -6.58 -5.18 5.02
CA THR A 2 -6.54 -5.76 3.68
C THR A 2 -6.59 -4.64 2.65
N VAL A 3 -5.80 -4.77 1.59
CA VAL A 3 -5.80 -3.84 0.47
C VAL A 3 -6.03 -4.61 -0.82
N GLN A 4 -6.99 -4.18 -1.62
CA GLN A 4 -7.16 -4.67 -2.98
C GLN A 4 -6.06 -4.10 -3.89
N ASN A 5 -5.38 -4.99 -4.62
CA ASN A 5 -4.31 -4.63 -5.55
C ASN A 5 -4.84 -4.20 -6.94
N LEU A 6 -3.97 -3.83 -7.88
CA LEU A 6 -4.39 -3.36 -9.22
C LEU A 6 -5.07 -4.45 -10.06
N ALA A 7 -4.92 -5.73 -9.70
CA ALA A 7 -5.58 -6.87 -10.33
C ALA A 7 -6.89 -7.27 -9.63
N GLY A 8 -7.37 -6.48 -8.66
CA GLY A 8 -8.58 -6.78 -7.91
C GLY A 8 -8.41 -7.82 -6.80
N VAL A 9 -7.18 -8.26 -6.52
CA VAL A 9 -6.88 -9.29 -5.51
C VAL A 9 -6.56 -8.67 -4.16
N ASP A 10 -7.22 -9.16 -3.12
CA ASP A 10 -7.01 -8.72 -1.75
C ASP A 10 -5.66 -9.21 -1.20
N THR A 11 -4.87 -8.27 -0.70
CA THR A 11 -3.52 -8.49 -0.17
C THR A 11 -3.44 -7.97 1.25
N VAL A 12 -2.90 -8.77 2.17
CA VAL A 12 -2.70 -8.34 3.56
C VAL A 12 -1.45 -7.46 3.66
N ILE A 13 -1.62 -6.26 4.22
CA ILE A 13 -0.52 -5.37 4.57
C ILE A 13 -0.43 -5.29 6.10
N THR A 14 0.76 -5.58 6.61
CA THR A 14 1.11 -5.40 8.02
C THR A 14 2.05 -4.22 8.16
N PHE A 15 1.82 -3.40 9.17
CA PHE A 15 2.68 -2.27 9.51
C PHE A 15 3.43 -2.58 10.80
N ARG A 16 4.66 -2.08 10.91
CA ARG A 16 5.40 -2.06 12.17
C ARG A 16 5.73 -0.62 12.54
N PRO A 17 5.66 -0.27 13.84
CA PRO A 17 6.24 0.98 14.30
C PRO A 17 7.77 0.90 14.23
N GLU A 18 8.41 1.97 13.82
CA GLU A 18 9.86 2.17 13.88
C GLU A 18 10.16 3.52 14.54
N VAL A 19 11.16 3.57 15.42
CA VAL A 19 11.65 4.85 15.95
C VAL A 19 12.26 5.66 14.81
N HIS A 20 11.89 6.93 14.72
CA HIS A 20 12.39 7.83 13.70
C HIS A 20 12.60 9.23 14.29
N GLY A 21 13.87 9.61 14.46
CA GLY A 21 14.23 10.83 15.19
C GLY A 21 13.74 10.78 16.64
N GLY A 22 13.07 11.84 17.09
CA GLY A 22 12.45 11.92 18.41
C GLY A 22 11.06 11.29 18.53
N GLY A 23 10.59 10.57 17.51
CA GLY A 23 9.25 9.97 17.48
C GLY A 23 9.22 8.58 16.85
N PHE A 24 8.08 8.23 16.24
CA PHE A 24 7.90 6.96 15.52
C PHE A 24 7.22 7.16 14.17
N ARG A 25 7.40 6.19 13.28
CA ARG A 25 6.69 6.07 12.00
C ARG A 25 6.17 4.64 11.83
N TYR A 26 5.13 4.46 11.02
CA TYR A 26 4.72 3.13 10.57
C TYR A 26 5.38 2.79 9.23
N VAL A 27 5.98 1.61 9.16
CA VAL A 27 6.56 1.08 7.93
C VAL A 27 5.76 -0.14 7.50
N ALA A 28 5.33 -0.15 6.24
CA ALA A 28 4.70 -1.31 5.63
C ALA A 28 5.74 -2.43 5.47
N ASN A 29 5.50 -3.57 6.10
CA ASN A 29 6.38 -4.72 5.99
C ASN A 29 6.40 -5.24 4.55
N ALA A 30 7.60 -5.55 4.05
CA ALA A 30 7.81 -6.11 2.72
C ALA A 30 7.18 -5.28 1.58
N TRP A 31 7.11 -3.96 1.74
CA TRP A 31 6.50 -3.04 0.76
C TRP A 31 6.97 -3.30 -0.68
N ARG A 32 8.28 -3.44 -0.90
CA ARG A 32 8.81 -3.65 -2.24
C ARG A 32 8.37 -4.98 -2.85
N THR A 33 8.47 -6.08 -2.10
CA THR A 33 8.25 -7.44 -2.61
C THR A 33 6.79 -7.84 -2.64
N LYS A 34 5.97 -7.37 -1.70
CA LYS A 34 4.53 -7.67 -1.64
C LYS A 34 3.66 -6.65 -2.37
N PHE A 35 4.11 -5.40 -2.47
CA PHE A 35 3.25 -4.32 -2.95
C PHE A 35 3.74 -3.73 -4.27
N THR A 36 4.92 -3.14 -4.34
CA THR A 36 5.29 -2.38 -5.54
C THR A 36 5.63 -3.26 -6.73
N LYS A 37 6.51 -4.26 -6.55
CA LYS A 37 6.98 -5.13 -7.65
C LYS A 37 5.84 -5.94 -8.29
N PRO A 38 4.94 -6.59 -7.52
CA PRO A 38 3.81 -7.32 -8.10
C PRO A 38 2.79 -6.44 -8.83
N ASN A 39 2.66 -5.16 -8.43
CA ASN A 39 1.75 -4.20 -9.06
C ASN A 39 2.40 -3.36 -10.16
N GLY A 40 3.65 -3.65 -10.57
CA GLY A 40 4.36 -2.84 -11.58
C GLY A 40 4.58 -1.38 -11.17
N ILE A 41 4.56 -1.09 -9.86
CA ILE A 41 4.81 0.24 -9.32
C ILE A 41 6.33 0.40 -9.22
N ILE A 42 6.88 1.22 -10.09
CA ILE A 42 8.30 1.58 -10.15
C ILE A 42 8.39 3.10 -10.27
N ALA A 43 9.48 3.70 -9.81
CA ALA A 43 9.70 5.11 -10.06
C ALA A 43 9.66 5.38 -11.59
N PRO A 44 8.98 6.44 -12.07
CA PRO A 44 8.40 7.56 -11.31
C PRO A 44 6.90 7.42 -10.97
N HIS A 45 6.30 6.23 -11.10
CA HIS A 45 4.87 6.02 -10.84
C HIS A 45 4.48 6.44 -9.42
N ARG A 46 3.32 7.07 -9.31
CA ARG A 46 2.66 7.36 -8.03
C ARG A 46 1.43 6.45 -7.88
N CYS A 47 1.12 6.09 -6.66
CA CYS A 47 -0.05 5.29 -6.31
C CYS A 47 -0.74 5.87 -5.07
N THR A 48 -2.05 5.71 -4.99
CA THR A 48 -2.86 6.11 -3.83
C THR A 48 -3.67 4.93 -3.31
N PHE A 49 -4.00 4.97 -2.03
CA PHE A 49 -4.98 4.09 -1.43
C PHE A 49 -6.25 4.88 -1.22
N VAL A 50 -7.38 4.34 -1.67
CA VAL A 50 -8.70 4.93 -1.46
C VAL A 50 -9.51 3.96 -0.61
N TYR A 51 -10.02 4.42 0.53
CA TYR A 51 -10.93 3.61 1.33
C TYR A 51 -12.29 3.54 0.63
N SER A 52 -12.78 2.32 0.43
CA SER A 52 -14.14 2.04 -0.03
C SER A 52 -14.98 1.63 1.18
N PRO A 53 -15.94 2.46 1.62
CA PRO A 53 -16.78 2.13 2.77
C PRO A 53 -17.73 0.96 2.47
N ASP A 54 -18.19 0.83 1.22
CA ASP A 54 -19.12 -0.24 0.81
C ASP A 54 -18.44 -1.63 0.84
N GLU A 55 -17.14 -1.67 0.56
CA GLU A 55 -16.33 -2.90 0.56
C GLU A 55 -15.51 -3.07 1.85
N ASP A 56 -15.60 -2.11 2.78
CA ASP A 56 -14.80 -1.99 4.02
C ASP A 56 -13.30 -2.28 3.83
N LYS A 57 -12.70 -1.74 2.77
CA LYS A 57 -11.28 -1.97 2.46
C LYS A 57 -10.59 -0.82 1.74
N LEU A 58 -9.26 -0.83 1.77
CA LEU A 58 -8.44 0.08 0.96
C LEU A 58 -8.27 -0.50 -0.44
N ILE A 59 -8.43 0.34 -1.45
CA ILE A 59 -8.22 -0.01 -2.86
C ILE A 59 -7.01 0.75 -3.38
N LEU A 60 -6.06 0.03 -3.95
CA LEU A 60 -4.91 0.61 -4.62
C LEU A 60 -5.33 1.20 -5.97
N LYS A 61 -5.01 2.48 -6.20
CA LYS A 61 -5.17 3.14 -7.48
C LYS A 61 -3.81 3.63 -8.00
N LYS A 62 -3.55 3.39 -9.29
CA LYS A 62 -2.40 3.98 -9.97
C LYS A 62 -2.75 5.43 -10.33
N VAL A 63 -1.88 6.37 -9.98
CA VAL A 63 -2.03 7.77 -10.40
C VAL A 63 -1.39 7.89 -11.76
N SER A 64 -2.20 7.85 -12.82
CA SER A 64 -1.81 8.30 -14.15
C SER A 64 -1.73 9.83 -14.12
N LYS A 65 -0.64 10.41 -14.62
CA LYS A 65 -0.66 11.81 -15.03
C LYS A 65 -1.47 11.93 -16.32
#